data_AF-K4KZY9-F1
#
_entry.id   AF-K4KZY9-F1
#
_cell.length_a   1.000
_cell.length_b   1.000
_cell.length_c   1.000
_cell.angle_alpha   90.00
_cell.angle_beta   90.00
_cell.angle_gamma   90.00
#
_symmetry.space_group_name_H-M   'P 1'
#
loop_
_entity.id
_entity.type
_entity.pdbx_description
1 polymer ?
#
loop_
_entity_poly.entity_id
_entity_poly.type
_entity_poly.pdbx_seq_one_letter_code
_entity_poly.pdbx_strand_id
1 'polypeptide(L)'
;MFLIRPHARVATVAFWVSAVTLVLFGLDYSWQLNLPGYQLFAQPGVFLLGFFSEELPFATKLLLLLVGQYLFYGACWWVIRHLWHRYADQ
;
A
#
# COMPACT_ATOMS: atom_id res chain seq x y z
N MET A 1 20.28 22.23 -9.09
CA MET A 1 20.05 20.97 -9.83
C MET A 1 19.36 19.96 -8.89
N PHE A 2 18.03 20.08 -8.70
CA PHE A 2 17.23 19.25 -7.76
C PHE A 2 15.92 18.76 -8.40
N LEU A 3 15.94 18.52 -9.71
CA LEU A 3 14.80 18.07 -10.50
C LEU A 3 14.74 16.54 -10.62
N ILE A 4 15.14 15.81 -9.58
CA ILE A 4 14.93 14.36 -9.49
C ILE A 4 13.50 14.12 -8.98
N ARG A 5 12.57 14.37 -9.90
CA ARG A 5 11.26 13.75 -10.10
C ARG A 5 10.47 13.45 -8.82
N PRO A 6 9.43 14.24 -8.48
CA PRO A 6 8.47 13.91 -7.41
C PRO A 6 7.89 12.49 -7.49
N HIS A 7 7.91 11.86 -8.67
CA HIS A 7 7.54 10.46 -8.87
C HIS A 7 8.42 9.46 -8.09
N ALA A 8 9.72 9.74 -7.93
CA ALA A 8 10.64 8.85 -7.22
C ALA A 8 10.32 8.80 -5.72
N ARG A 9 10.04 9.97 -5.10
CA ARG A 9 9.70 10.05 -3.67
C ARG A 9 8.43 9.30 -3.31
N VAL A 10 7.52 9.18 -4.25
CA VAL A 10 6.20 8.55 -4.07
C VAL A 10 6.30 7.05 -4.14
N ALA A 11 6.99 6.54 -5.16
CA ALA A 11 7.30 5.13 -5.24
C ALA A 11 8.05 4.68 -3.97
N THR A 12 8.95 5.52 -3.44
CA THR A 12 9.61 5.28 -2.15
C THR A 12 8.62 5.21 -1.00
N VAL A 13 7.70 6.17 -0.84
CA VAL A 13 6.70 6.15 0.25
C VAL A 13 5.77 4.95 0.15
N ALA A 14 5.21 4.67 -1.03
CA ALA A 14 4.34 3.51 -1.23
C ALA A 14 5.09 2.19 -0.96
N PHE A 15 6.33 2.08 -1.40
CA PHE A 15 7.19 0.94 -1.10
C PHE A 15 7.41 0.76 0.41
N TRP A 16 7.75 1.84 1.13
CA TRP A 16 7.94 1.78 2.58
C TRP A 16 6.66 1.41 3.33
N VAL A 17 5.49 1.94 2.93
CA VAL A 17 4.21 1.59 3.54
C VAL A 17 3.89 0.10 3.33
N SER A 18 4.10 -0.41 2.11
CA SER A 18 3.94 -1.85 1.82
C SER A 18 4.92 -2.71 2.61
N ALA A 19 6.19 -2.30 2.71
CA ALA A 19 7.21 -3.03 3.46
C ALA A 19 6.91 -3.05 4.98
N VAL A 20 6.48 -1.92 5.56
CA VAL A 20 6.06 -1.85 6.96
C VAL A 20 4.84 -2.74 7.19
N THR A 21 3.86 -2.72 6.28
CA THR A 21 2.69 -3.61 6.40
C THR A 21 3.10 -5.08 6.37
N LEU A 22 4.04 -5.46 5.50
CA LEU A 22 4.56 -6.83 5.42
C LEU A 22 5.21 -7.27 6.74
N VAL A 23 6.03 -6.39 7.35
CA VAL A 23 6.69 -6.67 8.63
C VAL A 23 5.64 -6.80 9.74
N LEU A 24 4.72 -5.84 9.86
CA LEU A 24 3.67 -5.88 10.88
C LEU A 24 2.79 -7.12 10.74
N PHE A 25 2.41 -7.48 9.52
CA PHE A 25 1.66 -8.70 9.24
C PHE A 25 2.44 -9.95 9.62
N GLY A 26 3.75 -10.02 9.30
CA GLY A 26 4.59 -11.16 9.67
C GLY A 26 4.75 -11.31 11.18
N LEU A 27 4.91 -10.19 11.90
CA LEU A 27 4.96 -10.16 13.37
C LEU A 27 3.63 -10.63 13.98
N ASP A 28 2.52 -10.12 13.49
CA ASP A 28 1.18 -10.49 13.95
C ASP A 28 0.86 -11.96 13.65
N TYR A 29 1.21 -12.43 12.45
CA TYR A 29 1.03 -13.84 12.06
C TYR A 29 1.84 -14.80 12.94
N SER A 30 3.07 -14.42 13.31
CA SER A 30 3.97 -15.31 14.06
C SER A 30 3.72 -15.29 15.57
N TRP A 31 3.31 -14.15 16.12
CA TRP A 31 3.22 -13.95 17.58
C TRP A 31 1.83 -13.52 18.07
N GLN A 32 0.82 -13.40 17.20
CA GLN A 32 -0.56 -13.00 17.53
C GLN A 32 -0.62 -11.73 18.37
N LEU A 33 0.23 -10.76 18.02
CA LEU A 33 0.45 -9.55 18.79
C LEU A 33 -0.76 -8.59 18.77
N ASN A 34 -1.75 -8.82 17.91
CA ASN A 34 -2.93 -7.99 17.70
C ASN A 34 -2.54 -6.51 17.54
N LEU A 35 -1.55 -6.25 16.67
CA LEU A 35 -0.98 -4.91 16.52
C LEU A 35 -2.05 -3.91 16.08
N PRO A 36 -2.32 -2.85 16.86
CA PRO A 36 -3.36 -1.90 16.52
C PRO A 36 -2.98 -1.11 15.26
N GLY A 37 -3.94 -0.93 14.35
CA GLY A 37 -3.79 -0.08 13.17
C GLY A 37 -3.16 -0.73 11.95
N TYR A 38 -2.53 -1.91 12.04
CA TYR A 38 -1.99 -2.58 10.84
C TYR A 38 -3.11 -2.91 9.83
N GLN A 39 -4.29 -3.26 10.33
CA GLN A 39 -5.47 -3.59 9.52
C GLN A 39 -5.91 -2.42 8.63
N LEU A 40 -5.81 -1.18 9.11
CA LEU A 40 -6.12 0.02 8.32
C LEU A 40 -5.15 0.14 7.14
N PHE A 41 -3.86 -0.09 7.38
CA PHE A 41 -2.86 -0.05 6.31
C PHE A 41 -3.03 -1.20 5.32
N ALA A 42 -3.40 -2.39 5.80
CA ALA A 42 -3.65 -3.59 5.01
C ALA A 42 -4.95 -3.55 4.19
N GLN A 43 -5.93 -2.76 4.62
CA GLN A 43 -7.29 -2.74 4.09
C GLN A 43 -7.37 -2.64 2.55
N PRO A 44 -6.57 -1.80 1.86
CA PRO A 44 -6.64 -1.72 0.40
C PRO A 44 -6.20 -3.02 -0.30
N GLY A 45 -5.22 -3.73 0.27
CA GLY A 45 -4.80 -5.04 -0.21
C GLY A 45 -5.82 -6.12 0.09
N VAL A 46 -6.45 -6.06 1.27
CA VAL A 46 -7.54 -6.97 1.65
C VAL A 46 -8.75 -6.80 0.73
N PHE A 47 -9.08 -5.56 0.37
CA PHE A 47 -10.13 -5.29 -0.61
C PHE A 47 -9.83 -5.92 -1.97
N LEU A 48 -8.59 -5.80 -2.46
CA LEU A 48 -8.19 -6.46 -3.71
C LEU A 48 -8.26 -7.98 -3.62
N LEU A 49 -7.86 -8.57 -2.48
CA LEU A 49 -7.98 -9.99 -2.22
C LEU A 49 -9.43 -10.50 -2.28
N GLY A 50 -10.41 -9.67 -1.91
CA GLY A 50 -11.82 -10.03 -1.94
C GLY A 50 -12.37 -10.34 -3.33
N PHE A 51 -11.67 -9.97 -4.41
CA PHE A 51 -12.04 -10.35 -5.79
C PHE A 51 -11.55 -11.75 -6.19
N PHE A 52 -10.73 -12.38 -5.37
CA PHE A 52 -10.13 -13.67 -5.67
C PHE A 52 -10.67 -14.78 -4.76
N SER A 53 -10.53 -16.03 -5.20
CA SER A 53 -10.97 -17.20 -4.44
C SER A 53 -10.21 -17.32 -3.11
N GLU A 54 -10.94 -17.75 -2.06
CA GLU A 54 -10.37 -18.08 -0.77
C GLU A 54 -9.42 -19.28 -0.82
N GLU A 55 -9.46 -20.10 -1.88
CA GLU A 55 -8.59 -21.28 -2.02
C GLU A 55 -7.18 -20.96 -2.53
N LEU A 56 -6.85 -19.68 -2.72
CA LEU A 56 -5.51 -19.31 -3.18
C LEU A 56 -4.42 -19.71 -2.17
N PRO A 57 -3.26 -20.19 -2.67
CA PRO A 57 -2.09 -20.42 -1.84
C PRO A 57 -1.71 -19.16 -1.05
N PHE A 58 -1.22 -19.35 0.18
CA PHE A 58 -0.88 -18.26 1.07
C PHE A 58 0.08 -17.24 0.44
N ALA A 59 1.15 -17.71 -0.21
CA ALA A 59 2.12 -16.84 -0.89
C ALA A 59 1.47 -15.98 -1.98
N THR A 60 0.52 -16.56 -2.73
CA THR A 60 -0.23 -15.84 -3.78
C THR A 60 -1.12 -14.76 -3.17
N LYS A 61 -1.82 -15.07 -2.06
CA LYS A 61 -2.61 -14.06 -1.34
C LYS A 61 -1.74 -12.93 -0.83
N LEU A 62 -0.56 -13.25 -0.32
CA LEU A 62 0.37 -12.28 0.22
C LEU A 62 0.93 -11.34 -0.87
N LEU A 63 1.24 -11.89 -2.05
CA LEU A 63 1.59 -11.09 -3.23
C LEU A 63 0.44 -10.18 -3.68
N LEU A 64 -0.78 -10.70 -3.77
CA LEU A 64 -1.96 -9.93 -4.15
C LEU A 64 -2.24 -8.80 -3.16
N LEU A 65 -2.11 -9.06 -1.85
CA LEU A 65 -2.22 -8.05 -0.81
C LEU A 65 -1.22 -6.90 -1.05
N LEU A 66 0.06 -7.22 -1.22
CA LEU A 66 1.12 -6.24 -1.43
C LEU A 66 0.94 -5.44 -2.72
N VAL A 67 0.56 -6.11 -3.82
CA VAL A 67 0.29 -5.47 -5.11
C VAL A 67 -0.91 -4.52 -4.99
N GLY A 68 -1.99 -4.97 -4.36
CA GLY A 68 -3.18 -4.15 -4.15
C GLY A 68 -2.90 -2.91 -3.30
N GLN A 69 -2.14 -3.06 -2.22
CA GLN A 69 -1.69 -1.93 -1.41
C GLN A 69 -0.84 -0.95 -2.23
N TYR A 70 0.19 -1.45 -2.93
CA TYR A 70 1.10 -0.60 -3.69
C TYR A 70 0.36 0.22 -4.76
N LEU A 71 -0.53 -0.44 -5.52
CA LEU A 71 -1.34 0.22 -6.55
C LEU A 71 -2.27 1.27 -5.95
N PHE A 72 -2.94 0.95 -4.85
CA PHE A 72 -3.87 1.87 -4.18
C PHE A 72 -3.15 3.12 -3.66
N TYR A 73 -2.08 2.97 -2.89
CA TYR A 73 -1.33 4.11 -2.36
C TYR A 73 -0.68 4.94 -3.48
N GLY A 74 -0.19 4.29 -4.54
CA GLY A 74 0.30 4.97 -5.73
C GLY A 74 -0.79 5.80 -6.43
N ALA A 75 -1.99 5.25 -6.57
CA ALA A 75 -3.12 5.94 -7.18
C ALA A 75 -3.63 7.11 -6.32
N CYS A 76 -3.82 6.92 -5.02
CA CYS A 76 -4.21 7.98 -4.09
C CYS A 76 -3.25 9.16 -4.16
N TRP A 77 -1.95 8.90 -4.17
CA TRP A 77 -0.96 9.96 -4.33
C TRP A 77 -1.12 10.69 -5.67
N TRP A 78 -1.24 9.94 -6.77
CA TRP A 78 -1.39 10.54 -8.10
C TRP A 78 -2.58 11.48 -8.16
N VAL A 79 -3.72 11.07 -7.58
CA VAL A 79 -4.93 11.89 -7.47
C VAL A 79 -4.67 13.14 -6.62
N ILE A 80 -4.12 12.99 -5.41
CA ILE A 80 -3.84 14.13 -4.52
C ILE A 80 -2.93 15.14 -5.21
N ARG A 81 -1.87 14.68 -5.88
CA ARG A 81 -0.97 15.53 -6.63
C ARG A 81 -1.70 16.23 -7.77
N HIS A 82 -2.51 15.51 -8.54
CA HIS A 82 -3.23 16.08 -9.67
C HIS A 82 -4.19 17.18 -9.20
N LEU A 83 -4.92 16.93 -8.10
CA LEU A 83 -5.81 17.92 -7.49
C LEU A 83 -5.03 19.10 -6.93
N TRP A 84 -3.91 18.88 -6.25
CA TRP A 84 -3.09 19.96 -5.69
C TRP A 84 -2.62 20.95 -6.77
N HIS A 85 -2.12 20.45 -7.91
CA HIS A 85 -1.72 21.33 -9.03
C HIS A 85 -2.91 22.12 -9.57
N ARG A 86 -4.09 21.51 -9.67
CA ARG A 86 -5.32 22.21 -10.11
C ARG A 86 -5.73 23.35 -9.17
N TYR A 87 -5.53 23.19 -7.86
CA TYR A 87 -5.83 24.23 -6.88
C TYR A 87 -4.74 25.29 -6.77
N ALA A 88 -3.47 24.93 -6.98
CA ALA A 88 -2.35 25.87 -6.88
C ALA A 88 -2.24 26.84 -8.07
N ASP A 89 -2.83 26.48 -9.22
CA ASP A 89 -2.89 27.32 -10.43
C ASP A 89 -4.15 28.23 -10.48
N GLN A 90 -4.97 28.25 -9.42
CA GLN A 90 -6.12 29.17 -9.23
C GLN A 90 -5.77 30.31 -8.28
#